data_AF-A0A3C0AAA5-F1
#
_entry.id   AF-A0A3C0AAA5-F1
#
_cell.length_a   1.000
_cell.length_b   1.000
_cell.length_c   1.000
_cell.angle_alpha   90.00
_cell.angle_beta   90.00
_cell.angle_gamma   90.00
#
_symmetry.space_group_name_H-M   'P 1'
#
loop_
_entity.id
_entity.type
_entity.pdbx_description
1 polymer ?
#
loop_
_entity_poly.entity_id
_entity_poly.type
_entity_poly.pdbx_seq_one_letter_code
_entity_poly.pdbx_strand_id
1 'polypeptide(L)'
;MLSPELKQKPAAIGFREFIALMALMQSLVALSIDAMLPALTEIGKELGASQANDSQLIVSFLFLGLAFGQGIYGPLSDTTGRKPSLYLGFALFLIGGLLSLFSTDLTVMLAGRFLQGLGLASPRCVIVAIVRDQYEGPEMA
;
A
#
# COMPACT_ATOMS: atom_id res chain seq x y z
N MET A 1 -38.07 33.23 6.16
CA MET A 1 -36.64 33.59 6.30
C MET A 1 -35.96 32.44 7.01
N LEU A 2 -35.44 31.46 6.27
CA LEU A 2 -34.68 30.33 6.80
C LEU A 2 -33.22 30.57 6.42
N SER A 3 -32.39 30.85 7.42
CA SER A 3 -30.94 31.00 7.27
C SER A 3 -30.35 29.67 6.80
N PRO A 4 -29.51 29.65 5.75
CA PRO A 4 -28.90 28.42 5.27
C PRO A 4 -27.94 27.90 6.34
N GLU A 5 -28.12 26.64 6.73
CA GLU A 5 -27.17 25.91 7.57
C GLU A 5 -25.77 26.02 6.98
N LEU A 6 -24.86 26.65 7.73
CA LEU A 6 -23.43 26.66 7.45
C LEU A 6 -22.95 25.21 7.50
N LYS A 7 -22.92 24.56 6.33
CA LYS A 7 -22.18 23.31 6.10
C LYS A 7 -20.75 23.53 6.58
N GLN A 8 -20.45 23.04 7.77
CA GLN A 8 -19.12 23.03 8.35
C GLN A 8 -18.18 22.38 7.33
N LYS A 9 -17.30 23.17 6.71
CA LYS A 9 -16.15 22.64 5.97
C LYS A 9 -15.36 21.78 6.97
N PRO A 10 -15.07 20.51 6.68
CA PRO A 10 -14.27 19.69 7.59
C PRO A 10 -12.96 20.44 7.88
N ALA A 11 -12.55 20.43 9.15
CA ALA A 11 -11.31 21.08 9.57
C ALA A 11 -10.16 20.62 8.66
N ALA A 12 -9.48 21.58 8.02
CA ALA A 12 -8.31 21.27 7.21
C ALA A 12 -7.25 20.67 8.13
N ILE A 13 -6.74 19.50 7.75
CA ILE A 13 -5.66 18.78 8.45
C ILE A 13 -4.48 19.72 8.66
N GLY A 14 -3.91 19.78 9.86
CA GLY A 14 -2.75 20.63 10.11
C GLY A 14 -1.54 20.17 9.30
N PHE A 15 -0.68 21.09 8.84
CA PHE A 15 0.48 20.75 7.99
C PHE A 15 1.37 19.64 8.56
N ARG A 16 1.63 19.66 9.87
CA ARG A 16 2.41 18.61 10.56
C ARG A 16 1.69 17.26 10.58
N GLU A 17 0.38 17.28 10.79
CA GLU A 17 -0.47 16.07 10.81
C GLU A 17 -0.54 15.46 9.40
N PHE A 18 -0.69 16.29 8.39
CA PHE A 18 -0.63 15.90 6.99
C PHE A 18 0.69 15.19 6.65
N ILE A 19 1.83 15.82 6.97
CA ILE A 19 3.15 15.21 6.76
C ILE A 19 3.26 13.88 7.51
N ALA A 20 2.83 13.85 8.78
CA ALA A 20 2.90 12.63 9.58
C ALA A 20 2.09 11.48 8.96
N LEU A 21 0.86 11.75 8.50
CA LEU A 21 0.02 10.74 7.84
C LEU A 21 0.65 10.22 6.56
N MET A 22 1.15 11.12 5.70
CA MET A 22 1.79 10.77 4.44
C MET A 22 3.07 9.95 4.67
N ALA A 23 3.88 10.36 5.65
CA ALA A 23 5.09 9.66 6.05
C ALA A 23 4.79 8.26 6.63
N LEU A 24 3.77 8.13 7.49
CA LEU A 24 3.36 6.84 8.03
C LEU A 24 2.87 5.88 6.95
N MET A 25 2.08 6.37 6.00
CA MET A 25 1.62 5.59 4.87
C MET A 25 2.77 5.12 3.98
N GLN A 26 3.75 5.99 3.71
CA GLN A 26 4.94 5.61 2.93
C GLN A 26 5.87 4.67 3.71
N SER A 27 5.98 4.85 5.03
CA SER A 27 6.75 3.98 5.92
C SER A 27 6.19 2.57 5.93
N LEU A 28 4.86 2.39 5.89
CA LEU A 28 4.25 1.06 5.80
C LEU A 28 4.70 0.30 4.55
N VAL A 29 4.79 0.98 3.39
CA VAL A 29 5.27 0.39 2.13
C VAL A 29 6.72 -0.05 2.26
N ALA A 30 7.59 0.83 2.80
CA ALA A 30 9.01 0.54 3.00
C ALA A 30 9.22 -0.64 3.97
N LEU A 31 8.55 -0.60 5.13
CA LEU A 31 8.63 -1.64 6.15
C LEU A 31 8.20 -3.00 5.61
N SER A 32 7.18 -3.06 4.76
CA SER A 32 6.69 -4.32 4.16
C SER A 32 7.72 -4.99 3.25
N ILE A 33 8.65 -4.23 2.68
CA ILE A 33 9.72 -4.72 1.80
C ILE A 33 10.96 -5.03 2.63
N ASP A 34 11.43 -4.03 3.38
CA ASP A 34 12.75 -4.07 4.03
C ASP A 34 12.78 -5.02 5.22
N ALA A 35 11.67 -5.17 5.95
CA ALA A 35 11.59 -6.12 7.06
C ALA A 35 11.68 -7.59 6.60
N MET A 36 11.43 -7.87 5.32
CA MET A 36 11.51 -9.23 4.79
C MET A 36 12.90 -9.65 4.34
N LEU A 37 13.75 -8.72 3.93
CA LEU A 37 15.08 -9.04 3.40
C LEU A 37 15.95 -9.88 4.36
N PRO A 38 16.06 -9.56 5.67
CA PRO A 38 16.88 -10.37 6.57
C PRO A 38 16.27 -11.75 6.87
N ALA A 39 14.94 -11.87 6.79
CA ALA A 39 14.21 -13.10 7.10
C ALA A 39 14.06 -14.04 5.89
N LEU A 40 14.38 -13.57 4.68
CA LEU A 40 14.06 -14.25 3.42
C LEU A 40 14.67 -15.65 3.33
N THR A 41 15.91 -15.80 3.79
CA THR A 41 16.63 -17.08 3.80
C THR A 41 15.97 -18.10 4.72
N GLU A 42 15.54 -17.69 5.91
CA GLU A 42 14.90 -18.59 6.88
C GLU A 42 13.48 -18.95 6.42
N ILE A 43 12.70 -17.97 5.94
CA ILE A 43 11.37 -18.20 5.36
C ILE A 43 11.44 -19.18 4.18
N GLY A 44 12.44 -19.04 3.31
CA GLY A 44 12.66 -19.96 2.19
C GLY A 44 12.88 -21.39 2.66
N LYS A 45 13.72 -21.60 3.68
CA LYS A 45 13.99 -22.94 4.23
C LYS A 45 12.73 -23.58 4.84
N GLU A 46 11.97 -22.82 5.62
CA GLU A 46 10.75 -23.32 6.27
C GLU A 46 9.66 -23.69 5.26
N LEU A 47 9.54 -22.93 4.17
CA LEU A 47 8.53 -23.17 3.12
C LEU A 47 8.96 -24.19 2.06
N GLY A 48 10.09 -24.86 2.24
CA GLY A 48 10.58 -25.90 1.34
C GLY A 48 11.15 -25.38 0.02
N ALA A 49 11.68 -24.15 -0.01
CA ALA A 49 12.41 -23.63 -1.16
C ALA A 49 13.55 -24.58 -1.55
N SER A 50 13.48 -25.11 -2.76
CA SER A 50 14.44 -26.11 -3.25
C SER A 50 15.70 -25.46 -3.80
N GLN A 51 15.58 -24.24 -4.33
CA GLN A 51 16.69 -23.46 -4.85
C GLN A 51 16.93 -22.20 -4.02
N ALA A 52 18.19 -21.77 -3.93
CA ALA A 52 18.57 -20.55 -3.21
C ALA A 52 17.87 -19.28 -3.72
N ASN A 53 17.40 -19.30 -4.98
CA ASN A 53 16.75 -18.16 -5.63
C ASN A 53 15.23 -18.10 -5.41
N ASP A 54 14.60 -19.19 -4.95
CA ASP A 54 13.13 -19.26 -4.83
C ASP A 54 12.60 -18.29 -3.77
N SER A 55 13.39 -18.01 -2.73
CA SER A 55 13.06 -17.04 -1.68
C SER A 55 12.97 -15.60 -2.22
N GLN A 56 13.67 -15.26 -3.30
CA GLN A 56 13.59 -13.94 -3.95
C GLN A 56 12.22 -13.69 -4.58
N LEU A 57 11.52 -14.76 -4.99
CA LEU A 57 10.17 -14.66 -5.55
C LEU A 57 9.19 -14.01 -4.58
N ILE A 58 9.40 -14.14 -3.27
CA ILE A 58 8.57 -13.53 -2.22
C ILE A 58 8.54 -12.00 -2.39
N VAL A 59 9.70 -11.40 -2.66
CA VAL A 59 9.83 -9.96 -2.90
C VAL A 59 9.34 -9.61 -4.32
N SER A 60 9.68 -10.44 -5.32
CA SER A 60 9.24 -10.22 -6.70
C SER A 60 7.72 -10.19 -6.85
N PHE A 61 6.98 -11.10 -6.19
CA PHE A 61 5.52 -11.15 -6.24
C PHE A 61 4.87 -9.95 -5.54
N LEU A 62 5.48 -9.41 -4.50
CA LEU A 62 5.04 -8.17 -3.88
C LEU A 62 5.20 -6.98 -4.85
N PHE A 63 6.35 -6.86 -5.53
CA PHE A 63 6.53 -5.84 -6.57
C PHE A 63 5.61 -6.05 -7.78
N LEU A 64 5.34 -7.30 -8.15
CA LEU A 64 4.37 -7.63 -9.19
C LEU A 64 2.98 -7.11 -8.80
N GLY A 65 2.53 -7.41 -7.59
CA GLY A 65 1.26 -6.89 -7.04
C GLY A 65 1.22 -5.36 -7.04
N LEU A 66 2.31 -4.70 -6.61
CA LEU A 66 2.45 -3.24 -6.66
C LEU A 66 2.31 -2.69 -8.07
N ALA A 67 2.93 -3.33 -9.06
CA ALA A 67 2.89 -2.90 -10.46
C ALA A 67 1.46 -2.97 -11.03
N PHE A 68 0.76 -4.09 -10.82
CA PHE A 68 -0.63 -4.23 -11.22
C PHE A 68 -1.56 -3.27 -10.46
N GLY A 69 -1.34 -3.13 -9.16
CA GLY A 69 -2.14 -2.26 -8.31
C GLY A 69 -2.04 -0.80 -8.73
N GLN A 70 -0.85 -0.31 -9.11
CA GLN A 70 -0.68 1.08 -9.53
C GLN A 70 -1.55 1.44 -10.74
N GLY A 71 -1.73 0.51 -11.69
CA GLY A 71 -2.63 0.71 -12.83
C GLY A 71 -4.11 0.76 -12.44
N ILE A 72 -4.51 0.01 -11.39
CA ILE A 72 -5.91 -0.06 -10.92
C ILE A 72 -6.25 1.14 -10.03
N TYR A 73 -5.37 1.46 -9.08
CA TYR A 73 -5.65 2.45 -8.04
C TYR A 73 -5.60 3.89 -8.54
N GLY A 74 -4.99 4.17 -9.69
CA GLY A 74 -5.08 5.49 -10.33
C GLY A 74 -6.54 5.86 -10.65
N PRO A 75 -7.19 5.20 -11.64
CA PRO A 75 -8.58 5.46 -11.99
C PRO A 75 -9.56 5.24 -10.83
N LEU A 76 -9.31 4.23 -9.99
CA LEU A 76 -10.17 3.93 -8.85
C LEU A 76 -10.17 5.06 -7.82
N SER A 77 -9.00 5.62 -7.51
CA SER A 77 -8.87 6.76 -6.59
C SER A 77 -9.56 8.01 -7.12
N ASP A 78 -9.47 8.26 -8.43
CA ASP A 78 -10.06 9.44 -9.06
C ASP A 78 -11.60 9.35 -9.14
N THR A 79 -12.16 8.15 -9.29
CA THR A 79 -13.61 7.94 -9.45
C THR A 79 -14.37 7.70 -8.14
N THR A 80 -13.82 6.87 -7.24
CA THR A 80 -14.45 6.53 -5.96
C THR A 80 -14.03 7.45 -4.81
N GLY A 81 -13.04 8.29 -5.07
CA GLY A 81 -12.41 9.15 -4.07
C GLY A 81 -11.26 8.46 -3.34
N ARG A 82 -10.42 9.29 -2.72
CA ARG A 82 -9.15 8.87 -2.11
C ARG A 82 -9.32 7.98 -0.88
N LYS A 83 -10.24 8.33 0.02
CA LYS A 83 -10.45 7.60 1.28
C LYS A 83 -10.96 6.17 1.08
N PRO A 84 -12.02 5.91 0.26
CA PRO A 84 -12.47 4.55 -0.01
C PRO A 84 -11.40 3.68 -0.69
N SER A 85 -10.67 4.26 -1.65
CA SER A 85 -9.53 3.60 -2.30
C SER A 85 -8.47 3.16 -1.28
N LEU A 86 -8.18 4.01 -0.29
CA LEU A 86 -7.25 3.70 0.80
C LEU A 86 -7.69 2.51 1.64
N TYR A 87 -8.95 2.50 2.07
CA TYR A 87 -9.49 1.42 2.91
C TYR A 87 -9.51 0.09 2.18
N LEU A 88 -9.85 0.09 0.88
CA LEU A 88 -9.77 -1.12 0.05
C LEU A 88 -8.34 -1.65 -0.02
N GLY A 89 -7.37 -0.76 -0.24
CA GLY A 89 -5.95 -1.12 -0.28
C GLY A 89 -5.45 -1.74 1.03
N PHE A 90 -5.77 -1.11 2.17
CA PHE A 90 -5.41 -1.66 3.48
C PHE A 90 -6.13 -2.97 3.79
N ALA A 91 -7.40 -3.13 3.41
CA ALA A 91 -8.11 -4.39 3.56
C ALA A 91 -7.42 -5.52 2.78
N LEU A 92 -7.05 -5.27 1.52
CA LEU A 92 -6.31 -6.24 0.69
C LEU A 92 -4.92 -6.54 1.27
N PHE A 93 -4.22 -5.52 1.78
CA PHE A 93 -2.94 -5.70 2.45
C PHE A 93 -3.07 -6.62 3.68
N LEU A 94 -4.07 -6.39 4.54
CA LEU A 94 -4.31 -7.22 5.71
C LEU A 94 -4.67 -8.66 5.32
N ILE A 95 -5.53 -8.86 4.32
CA ILE A 95 -5.88 -10.19 3.82
C ILE A 95 -4.65 -10.92 3.28
N GLY A 96 -3.85 -10.25 2.46
CA GLY A 96 -2.60 -10.82 1.94
C GLY A 96 -1.58 -11.12 3.06
N GLY A 97 -1.52 -10.27 4.08
CA GLY A 97 -0.68 -10.48 5.26
C GLY A 97 -1.11 -11.70 6.06
N LEU A 98 -2.42 -11.90 6.27
CA LEU A 98 -2.96 -13.10 6.92
C LEU A 98 -2.69 -14.37 6.10
N LEU A 99 -2.83 -14.30 4.78
CA LEU A 99 -2.47 -15.41 3.89
C LEU A 99 -0.99 -15.79 4.00
N SER A 100 -0.10 -14.78 4.01
CA SER A 100 1.33 -15.01 4.22
C SER A 100 1.68 -15.47 5.63
N LEU A 101 0.89 -15.09 6.65
CA LEU A 101 1.11 -15.53 8.03
C LEU A 101 0.78 -17.02 8.23
N PHE A 102 -0.27 -17.50 7.57
CA PHE A 102 -0.72 -18.89 7.66
C PHE A 102 -0.23 -19.77 6.49
N SER A 103 0.70 -19.28 5.67
CA SER A 103 1.19 -20.05 4.53
C SER A 103 2.00 -21.27 4.96
N THR A 104 1.67 -22.43 4.42
CA THR A 104 2.38 -23.70 4.66
C THR A 104 3.38 -24.06 3.58
N ASP A 105 3.31 -23.38 2.44
CA ASP A 105 4.15 -23.60 1.27
C ASP A 105 4.42 -22.27 0.54
N LEU A 106 5.43 -22.30 -0.33
CA LEU A 106 5.86 -21.12 -1.06
C LEU A 106 4.74 -20.53 -1.93
N THR A 107 3.87 -21.34 -2.54
CA THR A 107 2.82 -20.85 -3.43
C THR A 107 1.80 -19.98 -2.69
N VAL A 108 1.35 -20.41 -1.50
CA VAL A 108 0.45 -19.61 -0.67
C VAL A 108 1.13 -18.32 -0.19
N MET A 109 2.41 -18.39 0.19
CA MET A 109 3.20 -17.20 0.53
C MET A 109 3.26 -16.20 -0.63
N LEU A 110 3.55 -16.66 -1.86
CA LEU A 110 3.61 -15.82 -3.06
C LEU A 110 2.26 -15.17 -3.37
N ALA A 111 1.16 -15.90 -3.23
CA ALA A 111 -0.19 -15.35 -3.41
C ALA A 111 -0.50 -14.26 -2.37
N GLY A 112 -0.16 -14.50 -1.10
CA GLY A 112 -0.28 -13.50 -0.03
C GLY A 112 0.57 -12.25 -0.29
N ARG A 113 1.79 -12.42 -0.80
CA ARG A 113 2.68 -11.30 -1.18
C ARG A 113 2.15 -10.49 -2.33
N PHE A 114 1.60 -11.15 -3.35
CA PHE A 114 0.95 -10.48 -4.47
C PHE A 114 -0.24 -9.62 -4.00
N LEU A 115 -1.10 -10.17 -3.13
CA LEU A 115 -2.22 -9.42 -2.57
C LEU A 115 -1.78 -8.26 -1.69
N GLN A 116 -0.72 -8.44 -0.88
CA GLN A 116 -0.11 -7.34 -0.12
C GLN A 116 0.40 -6.23 -1.05
N GLY A 117 1.13 -6.61 -2.10
CA GLY A 117 1.62 -5.66 -3.10
C GLY A 117 0.48 -4.89 -3.78
N LEU A 118 -0.58 -5.60 -4.16
CA LEU A 118 -1.78 -5.01 -4.72
C LEU A 118 -2.38 -3.98 -3.76
N GLY A 119 -2.55 -4.33 -2.49
CA GLY A 119 -3.05 -3.41 -1.45
C GLY A 119 -2.17 -2.18 -1.23
N LEU A 120 -0.84 -2.36 -1.17
CA LEU A 120 0.15 -1.30 -0.95
C LEU A 120 0.23 -0.29 -2.11
N ALA A 121 -0.26 -0.63 -3.30
CA ALA A 121 -0.32 0.32 -4.41
C ALA A 121 -1.29 1.48 -4.12
N SER A 122 -2.34 1.25 -3.34
CA SER A 122 -3.33 2.27 -2.97
C SER A 122 -2.73 3.46 -2.21
N PRO A 123 -2.07 3.30 -1.04
CA PRO A 123 -1.47 4.42 -0.34
C PRO A 123 -0.42 5.14 -1.19
N ARG A 124 0.35 4.42 -2.01
CA ARG A 124 1.33 5.03 -2.92
C ARG A 124 0.66 5.94 -3.96
N CYS A 125 -0.40 5.49 -4.62
CA CYS A 125 -1.16 6.29 -5.59
C CYS A 125 -1.84 7.49 -4.92
N VAL A 126 -2.46 7.28 -3.76
CA VAL A 126 -3.16 8.34 -3.03
C VAL A 126 -2.19 9.43 -2.55
N ILE A 127 -0.99 9.06 -2.09
CA ILE A 127 0.06 10.03 -1.70
C ILE A 127 0.39 10.96 -2.87
N VAL A 128 0.72 10.39 -4.03
CA VAL A 128 1.11 11.17 -5.22
C VAL A 128 -0.04 12.06 -5.69
N ALA A 129 -1.27 11.54 -5.71
CA ALA A 129 -2.44 12.31 -6.08
C ALA A 129 -2.70 13.47 -5.10
N ILE A 130 -2.51 13.25 -3.80
CA ILE A 130 -2.69 14.29 -2.78
C ILE A 130 -1.69 15.43 -2.95
N VAL A 131 -0.41 15.12 -3.17
CA VAL A 131 0.61 16.13 -3.42
C VAL A 131 0.28 16.92 -4.69
N ARG A 132 -0.12 16.22 -5.77
CA ARG A 132 -0.51 16.86 -7.04
C ARG A 132 -1.70 17.80 -6.93
N ASP A 133 -2.66 17.51 -6.04
CA ASP A 133 -3.84 18.35 -5.85
C ASP A 133 -3.58 19.56 -4.95
N GLN A 134 -2.48 19.54 -4.18
CA GLN A 134 -2.20 20.56 -3.17
C GLN A 134 -1.05 21.51 -3.58
N TYR A 135 -0.22 21.10 -4.53
CA TYR A 135 0.96 21.84 -4.97
C TYR A 135 1.03 21.90 -6.50
N GLU A 136 1.46 23.04 -7.04
CA GLU A 136 1.64 23.24 -8.49
C GLU A 136 3.09 23.66 -8.81
N GLY A 137 3.59 23.27 -9.99
CA GLY A 137 4.88 23.76 -10.50
C GLY A 137 6.09 23.35 -9.64
N PRO A 138 7.06 24.26 -9.38
CA PRO A 138 8.27 23.96 -8.59
C PRO A 138 8.00 23.49 -7.15
N GLU A 139 6.81 23.75 -6.60
CA GLU A 139 6.45 23.34 -5.23
C GLU A 139 6.14 21.84 -5.12
N MET A 140 6.10 21.11 -6.25
CA MET A 140 6.00 19.64 -6.27
C MET A 140 7.34 18.90 -6.16
N ALA A 141 8.48 19.58 -6.35
CA ALA A 141 9.84 18.99 -6.43
C ALA A 141 10.57 19.04 -5.08
#